data_AF-A0A9P8WD65-F1
#
_entry.id   AF-A0A9P8WD65-F1
#
_cell.length_a   1.000
_cell.length_b   1.000
_cell.length_c   1.000
_cell.angle_alpha   90.00
_cell.angle_beta   90.00
_cell.angle_gamma   90.00
#
_symmetry.space_group_name_H-M   'P 1'
#
loop_
_entity.id
_entity.type
_entity.pdbx_description
1 polymer ?
#
loop_
_entity_poly.entity_id
_entity_poly.type
_entity_poly.pdbx_seq_one_letter_code
_entity_poly.pdbx_strand_id
1 'polypeptide(L)'
;MQKSQFGLFQSLLFQILRSDDALASELCLGRDNMEPWTFCFFIDGLDEYDGEEEDILSTIERLPECPSIGICASSRPWNTFCKAFQSSKNRLAVDDLTKVDIKNCIKSELEECGEVFARDQKCEYIIEEVSRTAHGVSLWVYLVVRGLKKGLRSEESFKHLSKRVDELPPDINEHFRIIFDRIDLIYREETARLFLIQLYWSRCATLLPLPALAYHGLESEMGGPDYALKQEIKTVSNDVERGTALSATKSEQEIGVTRINDRGRDH
;
A
#
# COMPACT_ATOMS: atom_id res chain seq x y z
N MET A 1 -1.43 7.01 19.36
CA MET A 1 -1.49 6.25 20.63
C MET A 1 -2.95 5.98 20.90
N GLN A 2 -3.41 4.74 20.74
CA GLN A 2 -4.64 4.29 21.37
C GLN A 2 -4.55 2.77 21.57
N LYS A 3 -4.63 2.38 22.84
CA LYS A 3 -4.25 1.05 23.34
C LYS A 3 -5.39 0.38 24.11
N SER A 4 -6.64 0.77 23.86
CA SER A 4 -7.83 0.16 24.47
C SER A 4 -9.07 0.35 23.60
N GLN A 5 -10.06 -0.54 23.72
CA GLN A 5 -11.37 -0.42 23.07
C GLN A 5 -12.05 0.91 23.38
N PHE A 6 -11.99 1.34 24.64
CA PHE A 6 -12.50 2.64 25.07
C PHE A 6 -11.79 3.78 24.35
N GLY A 7 -10.48 3.64 24.08
CA GLY A 7 -9.71 4.55 23.27
C GLY A 7 -10.19 4.58 21.81
N LEU A 8 -10.36 3.43 21.17
CA LEU A 8 -10.87 3.35 19.79
C LEU A 8 -12.24 4.02 19.68
N PHE A 9 -13.17 3.70 20.59
CA PHE A 9 -14.49 4.33 20.63
C PHE A 9 -14.42 5.80 20.94
N GLN A 10 -13.58 6.22 21.89
CA GLN A 10 -13.38 7.64 22.16
C GLN A 10 -12.81 8.37 20.95
N SER A 11 -11.89 7.78 20.19
CA SER A 11 -11.39 8.40 18.96
C SER A 11 -12.43 8.44 17.87
N LEU A 12 -13.18 7.36 17.66
CA LEU A 12 -14.26 7.33 16.68
C LEU A 12 -15.31 8.38 17.04
N LEU A 13 -15.78 8.40 18.29
CA LEU A 13 -16.73 9.41 18.77
C LEU A 13 -16.13 10.81 18.68
N PHE A 14 -14.88 11.00 19.12
CA PHE A 14 -14.21 12.31 19.08
C PHE A 14 -13.97 12.80 17.64
N GLN A 15 -13.63 11.92 16.70
CA GLN A 15 -13.47 12.28 15.29
C GLN A 15 -14.81 12.60 14.63
N ILE A 16 -15.88 11.86 14.98
CA ILE A 16 -17.25 12.15 14.52
C ILE A 16 -17.72 13.51 15.07
N LEU A 17 -17.58 13.74 16.37
CA LEU A 17 -17.98 14.99 17.04
C LEU A 17 -17.11 16.19 16.61
N ARG A 18 -15.83 15.98 16.31
CA ARG A 18 -14.92 17.04 15.80
C ARG A 18 -15.20 17.41 14.35
N SER A 19 -15.74 16.49 13.56
CA SER A 19 -16.07 16.75 12.15
C SER A 19 -17.33 17.60 12.01
N ASP A 20 -18.25 17.53 13.00
CA ASP A 20 -19.43 18.38 13.08
C ASP A 20 -19.87 18.55 14.55
N ASP A 21 -19.66 19.75 15.12
CA ASP A 21 -20.03 20.06 16.51
C ASP A 21 -21.56 19.98 16.75
N ALA A 22 -22.38 20.04 15.69
CA ALA A 22 -23.84 19.91 15.81
C ALA A 22 -24.27 18.47 16.11
N LEU A 23 -23.51 17.46 15.64
CA LEU A 23 -23.77 16.03 15.87
C LEU A 23 -23.73 15.67 17.36
N ALA A 24 -22.90 16.36 18.16
CA ALA A 24 -22.84 16.19 19.62
C ALA A 24 -24.17 16.53 20.30
N SER A 25 -24.82 17.59 19.80
CA SER A 25 -26.07 18.11 20.34
C SER A 25 -27.28 17.29 19.89
N GLU A 26 -27.23 16.67 18.71
CA GLU A 26 -28.27 15.76 18.23
C GLU A 26 -28.21 14.36 18.86
N LEU A 27 -27.01 13.83 19.13
CA LEU A 27 -26.82 12.54 19.80
C LEU A 27 -27.19 12.57 21.29
N CYS A 28 -26.97 13.70 21.98
CA CYS A 28 -27.14 13.80 23.43
C CYS A 28 -28.52 14.29 23.89
N LEU A 29 -29.34 14.83 22.99
CA LEU A 29 -30.69 15.28 23.32
C LEU A 29 -31.69 14.19 22.92
N GLY A 30 -32.17 13.44 23.92
CA GLY A 30 -33.29 12.51 23.75
C GLY A 30 -34.43 13.18 22.99
N ARG A 31 -34.78 12.62 21.83
CA ARG A 31 -35.82 13.18 20.96
C ARG A 31 -36.79 12.09 20.55
N ASP A 32 -38.01 12.24 21.05
CA ASP A 32 -39.17 11.40 20.76
C ASP A 32 -39.73 11.54 19.33
N ASN A 33 -39.14 12.30 18.39
CA ASN A 33 -39.78 12.59 17.09
C ASN A 33 -38.82 13.01 15.95
N MET A 34 -37.64 12.40 15.79
CA MET A 34 -36.82 12.56 14.57
C MET A 34 -36.68 11.22 13.84
N GLU A 35 -36.66 11.27 12.51
CA GLU A 35 -36.34 10.14 11.63
C GLU A 35 -35.18 9.31 12.19
N PRO A 36 -35.25 7.97 12.15
CA PRO A 36 -34.26 7.11 12.80
C PRO A 36 -32.89 7.30 12.13
N TRP A 37 -32.00 8.03 12.80
CA TRP A 37 -30.60 8.12 12.40
C TRP A 37 -30.00 6.71 12.40
N THR A 38 -29.37 6.34 11.29
CA THR A 38 -28.63 5.08 11.15
C THR A 38 -27.16 5.42 10.92
N PHE A 39 -26.30 5.03 11.85
CA PHE A 39 -24.86 5.15 11.72
C PHE A 39 -24.31 3.94 10.98
N CYS A 40 -23.35 4.14 10.08
CA CYS A 40 -22.62 3.05 9.44
C CYS A 40 -21.12 3.23 9.70
N PHE A 41 -20.50 2.25 10.35
CA PHE A 41 -19.06 2.26 10.63
C PHE A 41 -18.33 1.43 9.59
N PHE A 42 -17.36 2.04 8.91
CA PHE A 42 -16.42 1.35 8.05
C PHE A 42 -15.10 1.20 8.80
N ILE A 43 -14.74 -0.03 9.15
CA ILE A 43 -13.54 -0.34 9.92
C ILE A 43 -12.58 -1.07 8.99
N ASP A 44 -11.49 -0.41 8.62
CA ASP A 44 -10.46 -1.01 7.77
C ASP A 44 -9.35 -1.62 8.63
N GLY A 45 -9.10 -2.92 8.49
CA GLY A 45 -7.99 -3.63 9.14
C GLY A 45 -8.21 -4.00 10.61
N LEU A 46 -9.17 -4.88 10.92
CA LEU A 46 -9.36 -5.39 12.29
C LEU A 46 -8.13 -6.11 12.86
N ASP A 47 -7.32 -6.73 12.00
CA ASP A 47 -6.09 -7.42 12.37
C ASP A 47 -4.95 -6.47 12.78
N GLU A 48 -5.12 -5.15 12.60
CA GLU A 48 -4.19 -4.16 13.11
C GLU A 48 -4.46 -3.79 14.59
N TYR A 49 -5.49 -4.38 15.20
CA TYR A 49 -5.77 -4.20 16.61
C TYR A 49 -4.67 -4.83 17.49
N ASP A 50 -3.91 -3.98 18.18
CA ASP A 50 -2.77 -4.35 19.04
C ASP A 50 -3.20 -4.83 20.45
N GLY A 51 -4.43 -5.32 20.60
CA GLY A 51 -4.99 -5.89 21.83
C GLY A 51 -5.50 -7.32 21.59
N GLU A 52 -6.23 -7.89 22.56
CA GLU A 52 -6.76 -9.25 22.41
C GLU A 52 -7.84 -9.30 21.32
N GLU A 53 -7.76 -10.29 20.43
CA GLU A 53 -8.67 -10.40 19.27
C GLU A 53 -10.13 -10.62 19.70
N GLU A 54 -10.34 -11.33 20.81
CA GLU A 54 -11.65 -11.59 21.42
C GLU A 54 -12.34 -10.30 21.87
N ASP A 55 -11.57 -9.33 22.35
CA ASP A 55 -12.09 -8.05 22.79
C ASP A 55 -12.74 -7.33 21.61
N ILE A 56 -12.01 -7.12 20.52
CA ILE A 56 -12.54 -6.40 19.35
C ILE A 56 -13.69 -7.19 18.68
N LEU A 57 -13.61 -8.52 18.65
CA LEU A 57 -14.69 -9.38 18.16
C LEU A 57 -15.98 -9.18 18.95
N SER A 58 -15.92 -9.25 20.28
CA SER A 58 -17.09 -9.08 21.14
C SER A 58 -17.79 -7.73 20.91
N THR A 59 -17.01 -6.70 20.57
CA THR A 59 -17.55 -5.38 20.27
C THR A 59 -18.28 -5.35 18.92
N ILE A 60 -17.65 -5.91 17.89
CA ILE A 60 -18.21 -5.97 16.52
C ILE A 60 -19.47 -6.84 16.46
N GLU A 61 -19.55 -7.88 17.29
CA GLU A 61 -20.74 -8.73 17.38
C GLU A 61 -21.91 -8.03 18.09
N ARG A 62 -21.63 -7.15 19.05
CA ARG A 62 -22.67 -6.45 19.85
C ARG A 62 -23.22 -5.19 19.21
N LEU A 63 -22.39 -4.44 18.49
CA LEU A 63 -22.79 -3.16 17.88
C LEU A 63 -24.01 -3.28 16.92
N PRO A 64 -24.14 -4.34 16.11
CA PRO A 64 -25.31 -4.55 15.25
C PRO A 64 -26.61 -4.87 16.01
N GLU A 65 -26.56 -5.18 17.32
CA GLU A 65 -27.77 -5.34 18.14
C GLU A 65 -28.53 -4.01 18.27
N CYS A 66 -27.85 -2.87 18.05
CA CYS A 66 -28.49 -1.57 17.93
C CYS A 66 -29.07 -1.40 16.51
N PRO A 67 -30.41 -1.26 16.35
CA PRO A 67 -31.05 -1.17 15.03
C PRO A 67 -30.63 0.07 14.22
N SER A 68 -30.04 1.07 14.89
CA SER A 68 -29.51 2.30 14.31
C SER A 68 -28.03 2.19 13.91
N ILE A 69 -27.38 1.01 13.97
CA ILE A 69 -25.95 0.85 13.68
C ILE A 69 -25.70 -0.26 12.67
N GLY A 70 -25.11 0.09 11.54
CA GLY A 70 -24.50 -0.81 10.57
C GLY A 70 -22.98 -0.83 10.69
N ILE A 71 -22.37 -1.98 10.40
CA ILE A 71 -20.91 -2.13 10.37
C ILE A 71 -20.49 -2.84 9.08
N CYS A 72 -19.48 -2.29 8.44
CA CYS A 72 -18.68 -2.95 7.42
C CYS A 72 -17.24 -2.97 7.93
N ALA A 73 -16.69 -4.17 8.15
CA ALA A 73 -15.33 -4.31 8.64
C ALA A 73 -14.51 -5.19 7.69
N SER A 74 -13.25 -4.82 7.48
CA SER A 74 -12.26 -5.58 6.71
C SER A 74 -11.20 -6.17 7.64
N SER A 75 -10.63 -7.31 7.27
CA SER A 75 -9.49 -7.91 7.97
C SER A 75 -8.75 -8.88 7.06
N ARG A 76 -7.47 -9.12 7.34
CA ARG A 76 -6.73 -10.28 6.82
C ARG A 76 -7.40 -11.59 7.29
N PRO A 77 -7.19 -12.71 6.56
CA PRO A 77 -7.80 -14.00 6.90
C PRO A 77 -7.12 -14.67 8.11
N TRP A 78 -7.11 -14.01 9.27
CA TRP A 78 -6.63 -14.60 10.51
C TRP A 78 -7.66 -15.59 11.05
N ASN A 79 -7.15 -16.65 11.67
CA ASN A 79 -7.96 -17.78 12.12
C ASN A 79 -9.13 -17.36 13.03
N THR A 80 -8.92 -16.37 13.89
CA THR A 80 -9.90 -15.92 14.88
C THR A 80 -11.09 -15.22 14.22
N PHE A 81 -10.84 -14.23 13.36
CA PHE A 81 -11.90 -13.57 12.58
C PHE A 81 -12.58 -14.52 11.59
N CYS A 82 -11.81 -15.39 10.92
CA CYS A 82 -12.36 -16.39 10.02
C CYS A 82 -13.32 -17.35 10.74
N LYS A 83 -12.98 -17.79 11.96
CA LYS A 83 -13.85 -18.66 12.77
C LYS A 83 -15.09 -17.92 13.27
N ALA A 84 -14.93 -16.71 13.82
CA ALA A 84 -16.03 -15.92 14.36
C ALA A 84 -17.12 -15.64 13.30
N PHE A 85 -16.70 -15.30 12.08
CA PHE A 85 -17.62 -14.93 11.01
C PHE A 85 -17.85 -16.03 9.96
N GLN A 86 -17.43 -17.27 10.22
CA GLN A 86 -17.51 -18.37 9.23
C GLN A 86 -18.95 -18.65 8.77
N SER A 87 -19.91 -18.57 9.69
CA SER A 87 -21.33 -18.80 9.42
C SER A 87 -22.10 -17.56 8.95
N SER A 88 -21.44 -16.40 8.89
CA SER A 88 -22.09 -15.16 8.48
C SER A 88 -22.36 -15.16 6.98
N LYS A 89 -23.59 -14.83 6.60
CA LYS A 89 -23.98 -14.63 5.19
C LYS A 89 -23.46 -13.31 4.60
N ASN A 90 -22.98 -12.41 5.46
CA ASN A 90 -22.54 -11.06 5.09
C ASN A 90 -21.01 -10.97 5.00
N ARG A 91 -20.33 -12.10 4.77
CA ARG A 91 -18.88 -12.17 4.58
C ARG A 91 -18.53 -12.11 3.10
N LEU A 92 -17.63 -11.20 2.74
CA LEU A 92 -17.05 -11.12 1.40
C LEU A 92 -15.57 -11.53 1.47
N ALA A 93 -15.20 -12.58 0.74
CA ALA A 93 -13.81 -12.97 0.55
C ALA A 93 -13.28 -12.25 -0.70
N VAL A 94 -12.59 -11.12 -0.49
CA VAL A 94 -12.14 -10.25 -1.60
C VAL A 94 -11.12 -10.96 -2.50
N ASP A 95 -10.28 -11.81 -1.93
CA ASP A 95 -9.31 -12.63 -2.67
C ASP A 95 -10.00 -13.60 -3.64
N ASP A 96 -11.15 -14.17 -3.29
CA ASP A 96 -11.95 -15.00 -4.20
C ASP A 96 -12.60 -14.18 -5.31
N LEU A 97 -13.13 -13.00 -4.96
CA LEU A 97 -13.86 -12.13 -5.89
C LEU A 97 -12.94 -11.48 -6.93
N THR A 98 -11.68 -11.22 -6.58
CA THR A 98 -10.73 -10.51 -7.45
C THR A 98 -9.93 -11.42 -8.38
N LYS A 99 -10.07 -12.76 -8.30
CA LYS A 99 -9.29 -13.72 -9.13
C LYS A 99 -9.45 -13.47 -10.63
N VAL A 100 -10.69 -13.21 -11.07
CA VAL A 100 -11.00 -12.96 -12.48
C VAL A 100 -10.41 -11.62 -12.92
N ASP A 101 -10.54 -10.59 -12.09
CA ASP A 101 -10.03 -9.26 -12.40
C ASP A 101 -8.50 -9.23 -12.45
N ILE A 102 -7.82 -9.92 -11.53
CA ILE A 102 -6.37 -10.12 -11.56
C ILE A 102 -5.95 -10.77 -12.87
N LYS A 103 -6.63 -11.85 -13.28
CA LYS A 103 -6.32 -12.55 -14.53
C LYS A 103 -6.48 -11.62 -15.74
N ASN A 104 -7.57 -10.86 -15.79
CA ASN A 104 -7.85 -9.92 -16.87
C ASN A 104 -6.83 -8.75 -16.89
N CYS A 105 -6.42 -8.26 -15.72
CA CYS A 105 -5.40 -7.23 -15.58
C CYS A 105 -4.05 -7.70 -16.12
N ILE A 106 -3.57 -8.89 -15.71
CA ILE A 106 -2.31 -9.47 -16.21
C ILE A 106 -2.36 -9.59 -17.73
N LYS A 107 -3.46 -10.12 -18.26
CA LYS A 107 -3.64 -10.29 -19.71
C LYS A 107 -3.56 -8.95 -20.45
N SER A 108 -4.34 -7.96 -20.03
CA SER A 108 -4.36 -6.62 -20.64
C SER A 108 -2.97 -5.98 -20.63
N GLU A 109 -2.27 -6.04 -19.50
CA GLU A 109 -0.94 -5.44 -19.33
C GLU A 109 0.15 -6.08 -20.20
N LEU A 110 0.07 -7.40 -20.42
CA LEU A 110 1.01 -8.12 -21.28
C LEU A 110 0.68 -7.98 -22.76
N GLU A 111 -0.61 -7.90 -23.12
CA GLU A 111 -1.08 -7.65 -24.49
C GLU A 111 -0.55 -6.34 -25.05
N GLU A 112 -0.52 -5.28 -24.23
CA GLU A 112 0.06 -3.98 -24.60
C GLU A 112 1.55 -4.05 -25.01
N CYS A 113 2.30 -5.04 -24.52
CA CYS A 113 3.74 -5.14 -24.80
C CYS A 113 4.08 -5.94 -26.06
N GLY A 114 3.12 -6.64 -26.68
CA GLY A 114 3.36 -7.32 -27.94
C GLY A 114 2.24 -8.29 -28.33
N GLU A 115 1.58 -7.99 -29.46
CA GLU A 115 0.51 -8.84 -30.01
C GLU A 115 0.92 -10.30 -30.27
N VAL A 116 2.20 -10.54 -30.52
CA VAL A 116 2.74 -11.90 -30.77
C VAL A 116 2.71 -12.72 -29.48
N PHE A 117 2.97 -12.10 -28.33
CA PHE A 117 2.93 -12.76 -27.03
C PHE A 117 1.51 -13.14 -26.64
N ALA A 118 0.55 -12.25 -26.91
CA ALA A 118 -0.88 -12.46 -26.66
C ALA A 118 -1.49 -13.68 -27.39
N ARG A 119 -0.92 -14.05 -28.54
CA ARG A 119 -1.43 -15.14 -29.40
C ARG A 119 -0.76 -16.49 -29.13
N ASP A 120 0.30 -16.54 -28.32
CA ASP A 120 0.98 -17.79 -27.98
C ASP A 120 0.27 -18.48 -26.79
N GLN A 121 -0.03 -19.76 -26.92
CA GLN A 121 -0.64 -20.56 -25.87
C GLN A 121 0.19 -20.59 -24.57
N LYS A 122 1.51 -20.38 -24.66
CA LYS A 122 2.42 -20.28 -23.51
C LYS A 122 2.17 -19.03 -22.66
N CYS A 123 1.57 -17.98 -23.23
CA CYS A 123 1.17 -16.80 -22.49
C CYS A 123 0.05 -17.12 -21.49
N GLU A 124 -0.93 -17.95 -21.89
CA GLU A 124 -2.01 -18.37 -21.00
C GLU A 124 -1.46 -19.11 -19.78
N TYR A 125 -0.41 -19.93 -19.94
CA TYR A 125 0.26 -20.58 -18.82
C TYR A 125 0.86 -19.56 -17.84
N ILE A 126 1.57 -18.53 -18.33
CA ILE A 126 2.13 -17.48 -17.48
C ILE A 126 1.03 -16.71 -16.76
N ILE A 127 -0.05 -16.36 -17.46
CA ILE A 127 -1.19 -15.65 -16.88
C ILE A 127 -1.83 -16.47 -15.75
N GLU A 128 -2.08 -17.75 -15.98
CA GLU A 128 -2.63 -18.65 -14.97
C GLU A 128 -1.69 -18.80 -13.77
N GLU A 129 -0.39 -18.99 -14.02
CA GLU A 129 0.57 -19.21 -12.94
C GLU A 129 0.78 -17.97 -12.07
N VAL A 130 0.84 -16.78 -12.69
CA VAL A 130 0.91 -15.50 -11.97
C VAL A 130 -0.38 -15.26 -11.18
N SER A 131 -1.55 -15.47 -11.79
CA SER A 131 -2.85 -15.28 -11.13
C SER A 131 -2.99 -16.21 -9.92
N ARG A 132 -2.62 -17.48 -10.07
CA ARG A 132 -2.66 -18.50 -9.01
C ARG A 132 -1.72 -18.16 -7.86
N THR A 133 -0.52 -17.68 -8.16
CA THR A 133 0.54 -17.37 -7.18
C THR A 133 0.29 -16.06 -6.44
N ALA A 134 -0.49 -15.15 -7.02
CA ALA A 134 -0.78 -13.84 -6.42
C ALA A 134 -1.57 -13.90 -5.11
N HIS A 135 -2.36 -14.97 -4.88
CA HIS A 135 -3.21 -15.11 -3.69
C HIS A 135 -4.03 -13.85 -3.36
N GLY A 136 -4.55 -13.16 -4.38
CA GLY A 136 -5.33 -11.93 -4.23
C GLY A 136 -4.52 -10.64 -4.00
N VAL A 137 -3.18 -10.70 -3.99
CA VAL A 137 -2.31 -9.54 -3.71
C VAL A 137 -2.02 -8.77 -5.00
N SER A 138 -2.83 -7.76 -5.31
CA SER A 138 -2.67 -6.93 -6.53
C SER A 138 -1.29 -6.27 -6.66
N LEU A 139 -0.65 -5.90 -5.53
CA LEU A 139 0.70 -5.34 -5.55
C LEU A 139 1.74 -6.37 -6.03
N TRP A 140 1.60 -7.63 -5.63
CA TRP A 140 2.47 -8.70 -6.09
C TRP A 140 2.35 -8.87 -7.61
N VAL A 141 1.10 -8.90 -8.10
CA VAL A 141 0.80 -8.96 -9.54
C VAL A 141 1.47 -7.81 -10.28
N TYR A 142 1.32 -6.59 -9.79
CA TYR A 142 1.95 -5.41 -10.39
C TYR A 142 3.47 -5.56 -10.52
N LEU A 143 4.15 -6.01 -9.47
CA LEU A 143 5.60 -6.20 -9.47
C LEU A 143 6.05 -7.28 -10.46
N VAL A 144 5.34 -8.41 -10.49
CA VAL A 144 5.64 -9.52 -11.41
C VAL A 144 5.41 -9.12 -12.86
N VAL A 145 4.24 -8.58 -13.17
CA VAL A 145 3.87 -8.13 -14.53
C VAL A 145 4.86 -7.08 -15.02
N ARG A 146 5.23 -6.10 -14.18
CA ARG A 146 6.26 -5.12 -14.52
C ARG A 146 7.61 -5.77 -14.87
N GLY A 147 8.01 -6.80 -14.12
CA GLY A 147 9.20 -7.59 -14.41
C GLY A 147 9.10 -8.32 -15.76
N LEU A 148 7.94 -8.92 -16.05
CA LEU A 148 7.66 -9.61 -17.32
C LEU A 148 7.67 -8.63 -18.50
N LYS A 149 7.01 -7.47 -18.40
CA LYS A 149 7.04 -6.40 -19.41
C LYS A 149 8.49 -5.98 -19.73
N LYS A 150 9.37 -5.93 -18.73
CA LYS A 150 10.81 -5.63 -18.94
C LYS A 150 11.52 -6.74 -19.74
N GLY A 151 11.26 -8.00 -19.43
CA GLY A 151 11.81 -9.15 -20.16
C GLY A 151 11.33 -9.19 -21.61
N LEU A 152 10.03 -8.95 -21.83
CA LEU A 152 9.43 -8.87 -23.18
C LEU A 152 10.05 -7.79 -24.05
N ARG A 153 10.24 -6.58 -23.49
CA ARG A 153 10.93 -5.47 -24.19
C ARG A 153 12.39 -5.78 -24.52
N SER A 154 12.99 -6.75 -23.84
CA SER A 154 14.36 -7.20 -24.06
C SER A 154 14.42 -8.46 -24.95
N GLU A 155 13.31 -8.82 -25.61
CA GLU A 155 13.16 -10.00 -26.47
C GLU A 155 13.51 -11.32 -25.78
N GLU A 156 13.27 -11.40 -24.47
CA GLU A 156 13.57 -12.58 -23.67
C GLU A 156 12.65 -13.76 -24.05
N SER A 157 13.22 -14.96 -24.17
CA SER A 157 12.45 -16.15 -24.54
C SER A 157 11.39 -16.52 -23.50
N PHE A 158 10.26 -17.08 -23.94
CA PHE A 158 9.22 -17.62 -23.06
C PHE A 158 9.75 -18.53 -21.95
N LYS A 159 10.74 -19.38 -22.25
CA LYS A 159 11.33 -20.29 -21.27
C LYS A 159 11.96 -19.54 -20.09
N HIS A 160 12.60 -18.41 -20.35
CA HIS A 160 13.19 -17.59 -19.29
C HIS A 160 12.13 -16.80 -18.53
N LEU A 161 11.11 -16.29 -19.23
CA LEU A 161 9.97 -15.62 -18.58
C LEU A 161 9.21 -16.56 -17.63
N SER A 162 8.90 -17.79 -18.06
CA SER A 162 8.28 -18.81 -17.19
C SER A 162 9.18 -19.13 -16.00
N LYS A 163 10.47 -19.39 -16.23
CA LYS A 163 11.42 -19.64 -15.14
C LYS A 163 11.47 -18.48 -14.13
N ARG A 164 11.38 -17.23 -14.60
CA ARG A 164 11.32 -16.06 -13.74
C ARG A 164 10.07 -16.07 -12.87
N VAL A 165 8.91 -16.44 -13.41
CA VAL A 165 7.67 -16.59 -12.62
C VAL A 165 7.82 -17.69 -11.57
N ASP A 166 8.38 -18.84 -11.95
CA ASP A 166 8.57 -19.99 -11.05
C ASP A 166 9.53 -19.69 -9.88
N GLU A 167 10.50 -18.79 -10.08
CA GLU A 167 11.47 -18.38 -9.06
C GLU A 167 10.94 -17.27 -8.13
N LEU A 168 9.78 -16.68 -8.42
CA LEU A 168 9.23 -15.62 -7.58
C LEU A 168 8.50 -16.21 -6.38
N PRO A 169 8.79 -15.71 -5.17
CA PRO A 169 8.11 -16.19 -3.97
C PRO A 169 6.65 -15.72 -3.98
N PRO A 170 5.70 -16.58 -3.55
CA PRO A 170 4.29 -16.21 -3.43
C PRO A 170 4.07 -15.16 -2.32
N ASP A 171 4.92 -15.16 -1.31
CA ASP A 171 4.86 -14.19 -0.22
C ASP A 171 5.44 -12.84 -0.65
N ILE A 172 4.64 -11.78 -0.50
CA ILE A 172 5.03 -10.42 -0.87
C ILE A 172 6.23 -9.91 -0.05
N ASN A 173 6.40 -10.34 1.20
CA ASN A 173 7.53 -9.92 2.02
C ASN A 173 8.83 -10.56 1.53
N GLU A 174 8.79 -11.83 1.12
CA GLU A 174 9.92 -12.48 0.48
C GLU A 174 10.25 -11.83 -0.88
N HIS A 175 9.22 -11.41 -1.63
CA HIS A 175 9.44 -10.63 -2.85
C HIS A 175 10.13 -9.29 -2.56
N PHE A 176 9.75 -8.59 -1.49
CA PHE A 176 10.44 -7.38 -1.03
C PHE A 176 11.88 -7.66 -0.61
N ARG A 177 12.17 -8.79 0.06
CA ARG A 177 13.55 -9.18 0.39
C ARG A 177 14.42 -9.29 -0.86
N ILE A 178 13.92 -9.94 -1.91
CA ILE A 178 14.63 -10.02 -3.19
C ILE A 178 14.88 -8.63 -3.78
N ILE A 179 13.92 -7.70 -3.66
CA ILE A 179 14.10 -6.31 -4.12
C ILE A 179 15.20 -5.62 -3.30
N PHE A 180 15.16 -5.73 -1.97
CA PHE A 180 16.14 -5.11 -1.08
C PHE A 180 17.54 -5.71 -1.23
N ASP A 181 17.65 -7.01 -1.46
CA ASP A 181 18.93 -7.69 -1.63
C ASP A 181 19.65 -7.26 -2.91
N ARG A 182 18.90 -6.83 -3.93
CA ARG A 182 19.44 -6.27 -5.18
C ARG A 182 19.97 -4.85 -5.05
N ILE A 183 19.69 -4.17 -3.93
CA ILE A 183 20.23 -2.83 -3.67
C ILE A 183 21.71 -2.97 -3.33
N ASP A 184 22.55 -2.25 -4.07
CA ASP A 184 24.00 -2.18 -3.83
C ASP A 184 24.26 -1.77 -2.39
N LEU A 185 25.25 -2.40 -1.75
CA LEU A 185 25.61 -2.18 -0.35
C LEU A 185 25.84 -0.70 -0.04
N ILE A 186 26.39 0.06 -0.99
CA ILE A 186 26.64 1.50 -0.82
C ILE A 186 25.36 2.31 -0.60
N TYR A 187 24.22 1.88 -1.15
CA TYR A 187 22.94 2.60 -1.06
C TYR A 187 22.02 2.06 0.04
N ARG A 188 22.39 0.98 0.74
CA ARG A 188 21.50 0.35 1.73
C ARG A 188 21.24 1.25 2.94
N GLU A 189 22.24 2.00 3.40
CA GLU A 189 22.06 2.93 4.51
C GLU A 189 21.11 4.07 4.12
N GLU A 190 21.35 4.70 2.97
CA GLU A 190 20.47 5.75 2.42
C GLU A 190 19.03 5.26 2.27
N THR A 191 18.88 4.07 1.68
CA THR A 191 17.58 3.43 1.49
C THR A 191 16.86 3.20 2.83
N ALA A 192 17.55 2.67 3.83
CA ALA A 192 16.98 2.42 5.15
C ALA A 192 16.50 3.73 5.82
N ARG A 193 17.29 4.80 5.72
CA ARG A 193 16.91 6.12 6.26
C ARG A 193 15.67 6.69 5.58
N LEU A 194 15.57 6.58 4.26
CA LEU A 194 14.37 7.01 3.51
C LEU A 194 13.11 6.27 3.99
N PHE A 195 13.18 4.95 4.15
CA PHE A 195 12.04 4.18 4.67
C PHE A 195 11.69 4.56 6.10
N LEU A 196 12.68 4.75 6.97
CA LEU A 196 12.45 5.17 8.35
C LEU A 196 11.75 6.53 8.40
N ILE A 197 12.22 7.51 7.64
CA ILE A 197 11.60 8.83 7.56
C ILE A 197 10.13 8.72 7.13
N GLN A 198 9.85 7.95 6.07
CA GLN A 198 8.48 7.76 5.59
C GLN A 198 7.60 7.07 6.64
N LEU A 199 8.12 6.06 7.34
CA LEU A 199 7.41 5.36 8.41
C LEU A 199 7.13 6.27 9.61
N TYR A 200 8.10 7.07 10.05
CA TYR A 200 7.90 8.02 11.14
C TYR A 200 6.92 9.13 10.73
N TRP A 201 7.07 9.67 9.53
CA TRP A 201 6.18 10.71 9.01
C TRP A 201 4.74 10.22 8.90
N SER A 202 4.51 9.01 8.39
CA SER A 202 3.17 8.42 8.29
C SER A 202 2.50 8.21 9.66
N ARG A 203 3.27 8.15 10.75
CA ARG A 203 2.76 8.00 12.12
C ARG A 203 2.51 9.34 12.81
N CYS A 204 3.13 10.41 12.32
CA CYS A 204 2.75 11.76 12.68
C CYS A 204 1.39 12.02 12.02
N ALA A 205 0.37 12.41 12.79
CA ALA A 205 -0.98 12.69 12.29
C ALA A 205 -1.05 13.97 11.42
N THR A 206 0.01 14.27 10.69
CA THR A 206 0.13 15.32 9.69
C THR A 206 -0.55 14.87 8.41
N LEU A 207 -1.61 15.57 7.99
CA LEU A 207 -2.34 15.32 6.74
C LEU A 207 -1.54 15.69 5.47
N LEU A 208 -0.30 16.16 5.62
CA LEU A 208 0.53 16.62 4.51
C LEU A 208 1.62 15.58 4.21
N PRO A 209 1.91 15.30 2.92
CA PRO A 209 3.07 14.51 2.56
C PRO A 209 4.36 15.24 2.96
N LEU A 210 5.42 14.48 3.24
CA LEU A 210 6.72 15.08 3.53
C LEU A 210 7.17 15.89 2.31
N PRO A 211 7.53 17.17 2.46
CA PRO A 211 7.97 17.99 1.33
C PRO A 211 9.18 17.36 0.63
N ALA A 212 9.20 17.36 -0.71
CA ALA A 212 10.31 16.80 -1.49
C ALA A 212 11.68 17.38 -1.10
N LEU A 213 11.70 18.64 -0.68
CA LEU A 213 12.91 19.32 -0.19
C LEU A 213 13.52 18.66 1.05
N ALA A 214 12.71 18.01 1.90
CA ALA A 214 13.21 17.29 3.07
C ALA A 214 14.12 16.12 2.66
N TYR A 215 13.80 15.44 1.55
CA TYR A 215 14.64 14.36 1.02
C TYR A 215 15.96 14.88 0.42
N HIS A 216 15.98 16.10 -0.12
CA HIS A 216 17.22 16.70 -0.62
C HIS A 216 18.24 16.96 0.49
N GLY A 217 17.77 17.30 1.70
CA GLY A 217 18.64 17.50 2.86
C GLY A 217 19.29 16.22 3.39
N LEU A 218 18.76 15.03 3.03
CA LEU A 218 19.21 13.75 3.58
C LEU A 218 20.69 13.44 3.24
N GLU A 219 21.08 13.67 1.99
CA GLU A 219 22.46 13.43 1.53
C GLU A 219 23.45 14.32 2.29
N SER A 220 23.04 15.56 2.56
CA SER A 220 23.85 16.52 3.33
C SER A 220 23.92 16.15 4.83
N GLU A 221 22.82 15.69 5.42
CA GLU A 221 22.77 15.17 6.79
C GLU A 221 23.69 13.95 6.98
N MET A 222 23.76 13.08 5.97
CA MET A 222 24.66 11.92 5.98
C MET A 222 26.14 12.31 5.96
N GLY A 223 26.48 13.46 5.37
CA GLY A 223 27.83 14.03 5.41
C GLY A 223 28.23 14.60 6.78
N GLY A 224 27.27 14.92 7.65
CA GLY A 224 27.51 15.31 9.04
C GLY A 224 26.34 16.03 9.71
N PRO A 225 26.18 15.89 11.04
CA PRO A 225 25.02 16.44 11.77
C PRO A 225 24.96 17.97 11.76
N ASP A 226 26.11 18.64 11.59
CA ASP A 226 26.19 20.10 11.54
C ASP A 226 26.07 20.65 10.11
N TYR A 227 25.65 19.85 9.11
CA TYR A 227 25.64 20.30 7.72
C TYR A 227 24.86 21.62 7.57
N ALA A 228 23.70 21.72 8.22
CA ALA A 228 22.86 22.92 8.18
C ALA A 228 23.54 24.15 8.80
N LEU A 229 24.47 23.95 9.75
CA LEU A 229 25.23 25.02 10.39
C LEU A 229 26.47 25.43 9.58
N LYS A 230 26.98 24.52 8.74
CA LYS A 230 28.21 24.70 7.95
C LYS A 230 27.92 25.07 6.48
N GLN A 231 26.69 24.90 6.03
CA GLN A 231 26.29 25.15 4.65
C GLN A 231 26.18 26.65 4.37
N GLU A 232 26.85 27.13 3.31
CA GLU A 232 26.71 28.51 2.85
C GLU A 232 25.28 28.75 2.33
N ILE A 233 24.65 29.81 2.82
CA ILE A 233 23.33 30.25 2.33
C ILE A 233 23.50 30.74 0.89
N LYS A 234 22.96 29.97 -0.05
CA LYS A 234 22.93 30.31 -1.47
C LYS A 234 21.48 30.33 -1.95
N THR A 235 21.16 31.25 -2.86
CA THR A 235 19.89 31.22 -3.58
C THR A 235 19.77 29.89 -4.32
N VAL A 236 18.65 29.21 -4.12
CA VAL A 236 18.35 27.93 -4.78
C VAL A 236 18.43 28.15 -6.30
N SER A 237 19.32 27.41 -6.97
CA SER A 237 19.43 27.47 -8.44
C SER A 237 18.14 26.95 -9.08
N ASN A 238 17.72 27.54 -10.21
CA ASN A 238 16.56 27.13 -11.01
C ASN A 238 16.57 25.62 -11.38
N ASP A 239 17.73 24.95 -11.35
CA ASP A 239 17.85 23.51 -11.61
C ASP A 239 17.29 22.65 -10.47
N VAL A 240 17.34 23.14 -9.22
CA VAL A 240 16.76 22.47 -8.05
C VAL A 240 15.23 22.59 -8.08
N GLU A 241 14.71 23.75 -8.50
CA GLU A 241 13.26 23.97 -8.73
C GLU A 241 12.73 23.07 -9.86
N ARG A 242 13.50 22.89 -10.94
CA ARG A 242 13.12 21.99 -12.04
C ARG A 242 13.18 20.51 -11.65
N GLY A 243 14.19 20.08 -10.90
CA GLY A 243 14.30 18.70 -10.40
C GLY A 243 13.16 18.32 -9.45
N THR A 244 12.75 19.25 -8.59
CA THR A 244 11.62 19.06 -7.67
C THR A 244 10.26 19.09 -8.39
N ALA A 245 10.06 20.02 -9.34
CA ALA A 245 8.85 20.08 -10.16
C ALA A 245 8.69 18.86 -11.09
N LEU A 246 9.79 18.34 -11.66
CA LEU A 246 9.78 17.12 -12.48
C LEU A 246 9.50 15.86 -11.65
N SER A 247 9.95 15.79 -10.39
CA SER A 247 9.63 14.66 -9.50
C SER A 247 8.16 14.62 -9.08
N ALA A 248 7.55 15.80 -8.89
CA ALA A 248 6.14 15.94 -8.51
C ALA A 248 5.16 15.76 -9.69
N THR A 249 5.62 15.93 -10.94
CA THR A 249 4.80 15.72 -12.14
C THR A 249 5.04 14.35 -12.79
N LYS A 250 6.24 13.76 -12.66
CA LYS A 250 6.51 12.38 -13.13
C LYS A 250 5.99 11.29 -12.21
N SER A 251 5.58 11.62 -10.97
CA SER A 251 4.95 10.66 -10.06
C SER A 251 3.63 10.09 -10.59
N GLU A 252 3.03 10.71 -11.62
CA GLU A 252 1.83 10.18 -12.28
C GLU A 252 2.11 9.35 -13.55
N GLN A 253 3.32 9.38 -14.14
CA GLN A 253 3.55 8.72 -15.45
C GLN A 253 4.87 7.94 -15.64
N GLU A 254 5.91 8.09 -14.81
CA GLU A 254 7.18 7.37 -15.05
C GLU A 254 7.89 6.94 -13.75
N ILE A 255 7.36 5.94 -13.04
CA ILE A 255 8.13 5.20 -12.00
C ILE A 255 9.05 4.15 -12.67
N GLY A 256 9.34 4.25 -13.97
CA GLY A 256 9.88 3.16 -14.78
C GLY A 256 11.38 3.17 -15.11
N VAL A 257 12.02 4.34 -15.23
CA VAL A 257 13.30 4.44 -15.95
C VAL A 257 14.20 5.52 -15.36
N THR A 258 15.24 5.12 -14.62
CA THR A 258 16.59 5.73 -14.38
C THR A 258 17.05 5.28 -12.99
N ARG A 259 18.13 4.52 -12.77
CA ARG A 259 19.54 4.70 -13.18
C ARG A 259 20.25 3.33 -13.24
N ILE A 260 20.37 2.73 -14.43
CA ILE A 260 21.21 1.52 -14.64
C ILE A 260 22.33 1.77 -15.69
N ASN A 261 22.40 2.95 -16.31
CA ASN A 261 23.30 3.17 -17.46
C ASN A 261 24.66 3.87 -17.17
N ASP A 262 25.07 4.07 -15.92
CA ASP A 262 26.39 4.67 -15.63
C ASP A 262 27.53 3.65 -15.48
N ARG A 263 27.43 2.46 -16.09
CA ARG A 263 28.56 1.55 -16.26
C ARG A 263 28.92 1.41 -17.73
N GLY A 264 30.01 2.06 -18.15
CA GLY A 264 30.71 1.71 -19.38
C GLY A 264 31.18 2.85 -20.28
N ARG A 265 31.84 3.88 -19.73
CA ARG A 265 32.92 4.56 -20.42
C ARG A 265 34.00 4.85 -19.40
N ASP A 266 34.99 3.97 -19.35
CA ASP A 266 36.39 4.34 -19.28
C ASP A 266 37.25 3.08 -19.48
N HIS A 267 38.15 3.21 -20.46
CA HIS A 267 39.19 2.29 -20.96
C HIS A 267 38.81 1.24 -22.00
#